data_AF-W8XYK5-F1
#
_entry.id   AF-W8XYK5-F1
#
_cell.length_a   1.000
_cell.length_b   1.000
_cell.length_c   1.000
_cell.angle_alpha   90.00
_cell.angle_beta   90.00
_cell.angle_gamma   90.00
#
_symmetry.space_group_name_H-M   'P 1'
#
loop_
_entity.id
_entity.type
_entity.pdbx_description
1 polymer ?
#
loop_
_entity_poly.entity_id
_entity_poly.type
_entity_poly.pdbx_seq_one_letter_code
_entity_poly.pdbx_strand_id
1 'polypeptide(L)' 'MWTYIKRDKRFWISIGFLLLLVLLSIGNTLWNDGHIRQVTLQYDADENPQVPPFPPSFQF' A
#
# COMPACT_ATOMS: atom_id res chain seq x y z
N MET A 1 13.11 20.01 27.12
CA MET A 1 13.20 19.33 25.81
C MET A 1 12.04 19.71 24.89
N TRP A 2 10.80 19.63 25.35
CA TRP A 2 9.59 19.96 24.57
C TRP A 2 9.54 21.39 23.98
N THR A 3 10.07 22.37 24.71
CA THR A 3 10.18 23.77 24.27
C THR A 3 11.15 23.99 23.12
N TYR A 4 12.21 23.16 23.02
CA TYR A 4 13.16 23.21 21.91
C TYR A 4 12.57 22.61 20.64
N ILE A 5 11.87 21.47 20.77
CA ILE A 5 11.22 20.77 19.65
C ILE A 5 10.17 21.67 18.99
N LYS A 6 9.33 22.37 19.76
CA LYS A 6 8.29 23.26 19.21
C LYS A 6 8.85 24.42 18.39
N ARG A 7 10.09 24.83 18.63
CA ARG A 7 10.72 26.00 17.99
C ARG A 7 11.62 25.61 16.82
N ASP A 8 11.89 24.33 16.65
CA ASP A 8 12.70 23.82 15.55
C ASP A 8 11.86 23.69 14.27
N LYS A 9 12.10 24.60 13.33
CA LYS A 9 11.44 24.61 12.02
C LYS A 9 11.75 23.33 11.22
N ARG A 10 12.94 22.75 11.37
CA ARG A 10 13.34 21.52 10.65
C ARG A 10 12.50 20.35 11.13
N PHE A 11 12.29 20.25 12.44
CA PHE A 11 11.43 19.22 13.02
C PHE A 11 10.00 19.28 12.46
N TRP A 12 9.40 20.47 12.41
CA TRP A 12 8.06 20.66 11.85
C TRP A 12 7.96 20.35 10.36
N ILE A 13 8.98 20.72 9.57
CA ILE A 13 9.03 20.38 8.15
C ILE A 13 9.13 18.86 7.98
N SER A 14 10.01 18.20 8.73
CA SER A 14 10.19 16.75 8.66
C SER A 14 8.93 15.98 9.06
N ILE A 15 8.31 16.35 10.18
CA ILE A 15 7.09 15.67 10.64
C ILE A 15 5.89 15.97 9.75
N GLY A 16 5.78 17.21 9.23
CA GLY A 16 4.76 17.58 8.27
C GLY A 16 4.90 16.81 6.95
N PHE A 17 6.12 16.65 6.45
CA PHE A 17 6.41 15.84 5.27
C PHE A 17 6.03 14.37 5.48
N LEU A 18 6.40 13.79 6.62
CA LEU A 18 6.03 12.42 6.98
C LEU A 18 4.51 12.23 7.05
N LEU A 19 3.80 13.15 7.72
CA LEU A 19 2.34 13.12 7.81
C LEU A 19 1.69 13.23 6.43
N LEU A 20 2.22 14.09 5.56
CA LEU A 20 1.73 14.25 4.20
C LEU A 20 1.90 12.96 3.39
N LEU A 21 3.05 12.28 3.50
CA LEU A 21 3.26 10.99 2.84
C LEU A 21 2.28 9.91 3.35
N VAL A 22 2.03 9.85 4.66
CA VAL A 22 1.07 8.92 5.24
C VAL A 22 -0.34 9.20 4.73
N LEU A 23 -0.76 10.46 4.71
CA LEU A 23 -2.08 10.86 4.20
C LEU A 23 -2.23 10.53 2.72
N LEU A 24 -1.21 10.78 1.90
CA LEU A 24 -1.23 10.42 0.48
C LEU A 24 -1.29 8.90 0.28
N SER A 25 -0.60 8.11 1.10
CA SER A 25 -0.65 6.64 1.04
C SER A 25 -2.03 6.09 1.37
N ILE A 26 -2.65 6.60 2.45
CA ILE A 26 -4.02 6.22 2.84
C ILE A 26 -5.01 6.68 1.76
N GLY A 27 -4.91 7.93 1.31
CA GLY A 27 -5.77 8.48 0.27
C GLY A 27 -5.68 7.69 -1.03
N ASN A 28 -4.47 7.30 -1.45
CA ASN A 28 -4.27 6.44 -2.61
C ASN A 28 -4.93 5.07 -2.44
N THR A 29 -4.86 4.49 -1.23
CA THR A 29 -5.50 3.19 -0.95
C THR A 29 -7.02 3.28 -1.07
N LEU A 30 -7.62 4.35 -0.54
CA LEU A 30 -9.07 4.59 -0.62
C LEU A 30 -9.54 4.94 -2.03
N TRP A 31 -8.79 5.76 -2.76
CA TRP A 31 -9.16 6.19 -4.12
C TRP A 31 -8.96 5.07 -5.15
N ASN A 32 -7.90 4.28 -4.99
CA ASN A 32 -7.58 3.16 -5.88
C ASN A 32 -8.25 1.85 -5.42
N ASP A 33 -9.21 1.91 -4.49
CA ASP A 33 -10.11 0.83 -4.07
C ASP A 33 -9.42 -0.53 -3.80
N GLY A 34 -8.18 -0.49 -3.30
CA GLY A 34 -7.37 -1.70 -3.12
C GLY A 34 -7.08 -2.50 -4.40
N HIS A 35 -7.31 -1.95 -5.60
CA HIS A 35 -6.97 -2.52 -6.92
C HIS A 35 -5.45 -2.55 -7.17
N ILE A 36 -4.63 -2.58 -6.12
CA ILE A 36 -3.27 -3.10 -6.21
C ILE A 36 -3.46 -4.56 -6.59
N ARG A 37 -3.29 -4.89 -7.88
CA ARG A 37 -3.42 -6.23 -8.47
C ARG A 37 -3.15 -7.30 -7.40
N GLN A 38 -4.23 -7.74 -6.75
CA GLN A 38 -4.17 -8.88 -5.88
C GLN A 38 -4.10 -10.02 -6.88
N VAL A 39 -2.90 -10.57 -7.10
CA VAL A 39 -2.80 -11.87 -7.73
C VAL A 39 -3.53 -12.81 -6.79
N THR A 40 -4.83 -12.97 -7.01
CA THR A 40 -5.64 -14.00 -6.39
C THR A 40 -4.90 -15.28 -6.67
N LEU A 41 -4.39 -15.93 -5.62
CA LEU A 41 -3.90 -17.30 -5.73
C LEU A 41 -4.96 -18.04 -6.53
N GLN A 42 -4.62 -18.50 -7.73
CA GLN A 42 -5.58 -19.21 -8.56
C GLN A 42 -5.83 -20.53 -7.84
N TYR A 43 -7.06 -20.75 -7.40
CA TYR A 43 -7.45 -22.02 -6.81
C TYR A 43 -8.07 -22.87 -7.92
N ASP A 44 -7.73 -24.16 -7.97
CA ASP A 44 -8.40 -25.11 -8.86
C ASP A 44 -9.82 -25.42 -8.35
N ALA A 45 -10.61 -26.16 -9.13
CA ALA A 45 -11.98 -26.56 -8.79
C ALA A 45 -12.11 -27.31 -7.45
N ASP A 46 -11.00 -27.87 -6.95
CA ASP A 46 -10.87 -28.60 -5.69
C ASP A 46 -10.27 -27.74 -4.54
N GLU A 47 -10.28 -26.40 -4.66
CA GLU A 47 -9.76 -25.44 -3.66
C GLU A 47 -8.25 -25.53 -3.37
N ASN A 48 -7.49 -26.23 -4.21
CA ASN A 48 -6.03 -26.30 -4.07
C ASN A 48 -5.34 -25.07 -4.68
N PRO A 49 -4.34 -24.47 -4.01
CA PRO A 49 -3.60 -23.35 -4.57
C PRO A 49 -2.79 -23.82 -5.78
N GLN A 50 -3.07 -23.26 -6.96
CA GLN A 50 -2.28 -23.51 -8.15
C GLN A 50 -0.92 -22.82 -8.00
N VAL A 51 0.13 -23.62 -8.12
CA VAL A 51 1.53 -23.20 -8.02
C VAL A 51 2.09 -23.18 -9.45
N PRO A 52 2.92 -22.19 -9.83
CA PRO A 52 3.49 -22.16 -11.18
C PRO A 52 4.27 -23.44 -11.51
N PRO A 53 4.34 -23.82 -12.79
CA PRO A 53 3.91 -23.06 -13.96
C PRO A 53 2.40 -23.19 -14.28
N PHE A 54 1.74 -22.06 -14.51
CA PHE A 54 0.32 -22.01 -14.88
C PHE A 54 0.14 -22.26 -16.39
N PRO A 55 -0.92 -22.97 -16.83
CA PRO A 55 -1.26 -23.10 -18.24
C PRO A 55 -1.70 -21.74 -18.84
N PRO A 56 -1.61 -21.56 -20.17
CA PRO A 56 -2.03 -20.31 -20.80
C PRO A 56 -3.52 -20.05 -20.54
N SER A 57 -3.84 -18.87 -20.00
CA SER A 57 -5.22 -18.43 -19.75
C SER A 57 -5.56 -17.19 -20.59
N PHE A 58 -6.82 -17.11 -21.04
CA PHE A 58 -7.36 -15.98 -21.80
C PHE A 58 -8.14 -14.98 -20.93
N GLN A 59 -8.11 -15.15 -19.61
CA GLN A 59 -8.74 -14.26 -18.65
C GLN A 59 -7.68 -13.26 -18.18
N PHE A 60 -7.82 -12.01 -18.63
CA PHE A 60 -6.95 -10.88 -18.27
C PHE A 60 -7.60 -9.99 -17.22
#